data_AF-A0A7R9QSK6-F1
#
_entry.id   AF-A0A7R9QSK6-F1
#
_cell.length_a   1.000
_cell.length_b   1.000
_cell.length_c   1.000
_cell.angle_alpha   90.00
_cell.angle_beta   90.00
_cell.angle_gamma   90.00
#
_symmetry.space_group_name_H-M   'P 1'
#
loop_
_entity.id
_entity.type
_entity.pdbx_description
1 polymer ?
#
loop_
_entity_poly.entity_id
_entity_poly.type
_entity_poly.pdbx_seq_one_letter_code
_entity_poly.pdbx_strand_id
1 'polypeptide(L)'
;MGNIPIQNREEFLAKVDKRVKEYKIKMLSEPRSGKKLLVLDIDYTLFDHRSTAECAAQLMRPYLHEFLTTAYEDYDIVIWSATGMKWIEVKMRELGVEKNTNYKILFYLDSSAMISVHTQRYGLVDVKPLGVIWGKFKEYSAKNTIMFDDIRKNFLMNPQNGLRI
;
A
#
# COMPACT_ATOMS: atom_id res chain seq x y z
N MET A 1 23.85 -4.28 24.75
CA MET A 1 22.43 -4.62 24.48
C MET A 1 22.17 -4.30 23.02
N GLY A 2 21.78 -5.30 22.21
CA GLY A 2 21.56 -5.11 20.78
C GLY A 2 20.40 -4.16 20.52
N ASN A 3 20.52 -3.31 19.50
CA ASN A 3 19.47 -2.38 19.12
C ASN A 3 18.25 -3.18 18.62
N ILE A 4 17.09 -3.06 19.28
CA ILE A 4 15.87 -3.78 18.88
C ILE A 4 15.47 -3.30 17.47
N PRO A 5 15.25 -4.19 16.49
CA PRO A 5 14.82 -3.80 15.16
C PRO A 5 13.55 -2.93 15.21
N ILE A 6 13.46 -1.93 14.32
CA ILE A 6 12.37 -0.94 14.35
C ILE A 6 10.98 -1.59 14.35
N GLN A 7 10.81 -2.64 13.56
CA GLN A 7 9.56 -3.39 13.44
C GLN A 7 9.14 -4.17 14.69
N ASN A 8 10.06 -4.32 15.65
CA ASN A 8 9.84 -5.04 16.92
C ASN A 8 9.75 -4.11 18.12
N ARG A 9 9.82 -2.78 17.92
CA ARG A 9 9.74 -1.80 19.01
C ARG A 9 8.29 -1.63 19.48
N GLU A 10 8.04 -1.83 20.77
CA GLU A 10 6.71 -1.84 21.37
C GLU A 10 5.93 -0.54 21.12
N GLU A 11 6.60 0.62 21.18
CA GLU A 11 5.98 1.91 20.94
C GLU A 11 5.46 2.08 19.51
N PHE A 12 6.05 1.38 18.53
CA PHE A 12 5.58 1.40 17.14
C PHE A 12 4.51 0.33 16.89
N LEU A 13 4.64 -0.84 17.53
CA LEU A 13 3.58 -1.86 17.55
C LEU A 13 2.28 -1.30 18.15
N ALA A 14 2.36 -0.54 19.25
CA ALA A 14 1.20 0.12 19.85
C ALA A 14 0.52 1.13 18.89
N LYS A 15 1.29 1.83 18.05
CA LYS A 15 0.74 2.71 17.01
C LYS A 15 0.02 1.92 15.92
N VAL A 16 0.57 0.77 15.51
CA VAL A 16 -0.09 -0.16 14.58
C VAL A 16 -1.41 -0.65 15.17
N ASP A 17 -1.41 -1.12 16.42
CA ASP A 17 -2.61 -1.60 17.11
C ASP A 17 -3.69 -0.52 17.21
N LYS A 18 -3.29 0.73 17.47
CA LYS A 18 -4.21 1.87 17.46
C LYS A 18 -4.86 2.03 16.07
N ARG A 19 -4.08 2.00 14.99
CA ARG A 19 -4.61 2.05 13.61
C ARG A 19 -5.51 0.87 13.28
N VAL A 20 -5.16 -0.34 13.74
CA VAL A 20 -5.99 -1.53 13.58
C VAL A 20 -7.37 -1.35 14.23
N LYS A 21 -7.47 -0.67 15.37
CA LYS A 21 -8.76 -0.41 16.06
C LYS A 21 -9.55 0.73 15.41
N GLU A 22 -8.87 1.84 15.12
CA GLU A 22 -9.51 3.11 14.79
C GLU A 22 -9.78 3.29 13.29
N TYR A 23 -8.82 2.92 12.42
CA TYR A 23 -8.96 3.14 10.98
C TYR A 23 -10.07 2.26 10.41
N LYS A 24 -11.01 2.85 9.67
CA LYS A 24 -12.12 2.11 9.05
C LYS A 24 -11.84 1.94 7.57
N ILE A 25 -11.69 0.69 7.15
CA ILE A 25 -11.46 0.34 5.75
C ILE A 25 -12.82 0.24 5.07
N LYS A 26 -12.97 0.97 3.95
CA LYS A 26 -14.10 0.83 3.03
C LYS A 26 -13.76 -0.23 2.00
N MET A 27 -14.40 -1.40 2.09
CA MET A 27 -14.23 -2.47 1.12
C MET A 27 -14.80 -2.06 -0.24
N LEU A 28 -14.07 -2.35 -1.31
CA LEU A 28 -14.50 -2.17 -2.70
C LEU A 28 -14.84 -3.51 -3.36
N SER A 29 -14.23 -4.60 -2.87
CA SER A 29 -14.55 -5.99 -3.21
C SER A 29 -14.25 -6.90 -2.02
N GLU A 30 -14.57 -8.19 -2.13
CA GLU A 30 -14.33 -9.17 -1.07
C GLU A 30 -12.99 -9.89 -1.25
N PRO A 31 -12.28 -10.26 -0.14
CA PRO A 31 -11.13 -11.14 -0.19
C PRO A 31 -11.45 -12.46 -0.90
N ARG A 32 -10.53 -12.98 -1.69
CA ARG A 32 -10.69 -14.23 -2.43
C ARG A 32 -9.90 -15.35 -1.76
N SER A 33 -10.56 -16.47 -1.53
CA SER A 33 -9.94 -17.61 -0.85
C SER A 33 -8.67 -18.07 -1.55
N GLY A 34 -7.60 -18.25 -0.77
CA GLY A 34 -6.30 -18.73 -1.23
C GLY A 34 -5.42 -17.70 -1.96
N LYS A 35 -5.88 -16.46 -2.16
CA LYS A 35 -5.08 -15.42 -2.82
C LYS A 35 -4.07 -14.79 -1.87
N LYS A 36 -2.94 -14.36 -2.43
CA LYS A 36 -1.90 -13.58 -1.74
C LYS A 36 -2.32 -12.11 -1.69
N LEU A 37 -1.55 -11.26 -1.04
CA LEU A 37 -1.80 -9.81 -0.97
C LEU A 37 -0.71 -9.02 -1.71
N LEU A 38 -1.12 -8.20 -2.66
CA LEU A 38 -0.27 -7.22 -3.34
C LEU A 38 -0.68 -5.81 -2.90
N VAL A 39 0.23 -5.07 -2.29
CA VAL A 39 0.02 -3.68 -1.89
C VAL A 39 0.82 -2.77 -2.81
N LEU A 40 0.18 -1.78 -3.42
CA LEU A 40 0.81 -0.89 -4.40
C LEU A 40 0.74 0.56 -3.93
N ASP A 41 1.88 1.25 -3.95
CA ASP A 41 1.88 2.71 -4.00
C ASP A 41 1.38 3.23 -5.35
N ILE A 42 1.15 4.54 -5.47
CA ILE A 42 0.67 5.18 -6.70
C ILE A 42 1.79 5.98 -7.39
N ASP A 43 2.41 6.92 -6.68
CA ASP A 43 3.24 7.96 -7.28
C ASP A 43 4.62 7.40 -7.60
N TYR A 44 5.05 7.47 -8.85
CA TYR A 44 6.23 6.75 -9.38
C TYR A 44 6.20 5.22 -9.29
N THR A 45 5.11 4.65 -8.77
CA THR A 45 4.86 3.21 -8.79
C THR A 45 3.95 2.81 -9.96
N LEU A 46 2.79 3.45 -10.10
CA LEU A 46 1.80 3.18 -11.17
C LEU A 46 1.68 4.32 -12.19
N PHE A 47 2.22 5.49 -11.86
CA PHE A 47 1.98 6.73 -12.62
C PHE A 47 3.07 7.77 -12.37
N ASP A 48 3.39 8.58 -13.38
CA ASP A 48 4.25 9.77 -13.27
C ASP A 48 3.45 10.99 -12.78
N HIS A 49 3.65 11.35 -11.52
CA HIS A 49 2.96 12.47 -10.87
C HIS A 49 3.63 13.83 -11.07
N ARG A 50 4.79 13.91 -11.72
CA ARG A 50 5.55 15.17 -11.86
C ARG A 50 5.43 15.79 -13.24
N SER A 51 5.19 14.99 -14.27
CA SER A 51 5.01 15.50 -15.61
C SER A 51 3.61 16.08 -15.82
N THR A 52 3.53 17.12 -16.65
CA THR A 52 2.26 17.68 -17.12
C THR A 52 1.80 16.92 -18.36
N ALA A 53 0.51 16.58 -18.43
CA ALA A 53 -0.10 15.91 -19.57
C ALA A 53 -1.52 16.38 -19.81
N GLU A 54 -2.03 16.17 -21.03
CA GLU A 54 -3.41 16.49 -21.40
C GLU A 54 -4.40 15.47 -20.83
N CYS A 55 -3.96 14.23 -20.63
CA CYS A 55 -4.75 13.19 -19.98
C CYS A 55 -3.89 12.26 -19.11
N ALA A 56 -4.49 11.68 -18.07
CA ALA A 56 -3.81 10.79 -17.14
C ALA A 56 -3.24 9.52 -17.81
N ALA A 57 -3.83 9.08 -18.93
CA ALA A 57 -3.32 7.92 -19.68
C ALA A 57 -1.89 8.14 -20.21
N GLN A 58 -1.49 9.38 -20.51
CA GLN A 58 -0.13 9.72 -20.96
C GLN A 58 0.93 9.60 -19.85
N LEU A 59 0.48 9.66 -18.60
CA LEU A 59 1.32 9.60 -17.40
C LEU A 59 1.25 8.22 -16.73
N MET A 60 0.37 7.35 -17.20
CA MET A 60 0.23 5.97 -16.73
C MET A 60 1.51 5.19 -17.01
N ARG A 61 1.99 4.42 -16.01
CA ARG A 61 3.14 3.54 -16.23
C ARG A 61 2.78 2.53 -17.32
N PRO A 62 3.66 2.31 -18.32
CA PRO A 62 3.40 1.32 -19.36
C PRO A 62 3.03 -0.04 -18.78
N TYR A 63 2.04 -0.70 -19.40
CA TYR A 63 1.51 -2.00 -19.00
C TYR A 63 0.77 -2.06 -17.65
N LEU A 64 0.27 -0.92 -17.13
CA LEU A 64 -0.45 -0.88 -15.85
C LEU A 64 -1.60 -1.89 -15.78
N HIS A 65 -2.47 -1.93 -16.78
CA HIS A 65 -3.67 -2.77 -16.75
C HIS A 65 -3.34 -4.25 -16.96
N GLU A 66 -2.39 -4.56 -17.82
CA GLU A 66 -1.87 -5.91 -18.08
C GLU A 66 -1.20 -6.47 -16.83
N PHE A 67 -0.41 -5.65 -16.14
CA PHE A 67 0.20 -5.97 -14.85
C PHE A 67 -0.87 -6.28 -13.80
N LEU A 68 -1.85 -5.40 -13.61
CA LEU A 68 -2.89 -5.59 -12.60
C LEU A 68 -3.79 -6.79 -12.91
N THR A 69 -4.09 -7.03 -14.19
CA THR A 69 -4.87 -8.21 -14.62
C THR A 69 -4.12 -9.49 -14.27
N THR A 70 -2.84 -9.58 -14.65
CA THR A 70 -1.99 -10.75 -14.35
C THR A 70 -1.80 -10.93 -12.84
N ALA A 71 -1.52 -9.85 -12.10
CA ALA A 71 -1.36 -9.91 -10.66
C ALA A 71 -2.64 -10.37 -9.96
N TYR A 72 -3.81 -9.96 -10.45
CA TYR A 72 -5.09 -10.33 -9.87
C TYR A 72 -5.37 -11.83 -9.95
N GLU A 73 -4.73 -12.57 -10.85
CA GLU A 73 -4.85 -14.03 -10.90
C GLU A 73 -4.37 -14.70 -9.60
N ASP A 74 -3.36 -14.14 -8.93
CA ASP A 74 -2.74 -14.72 -7.73
C ASP A 74 -2.90 -13.86 -6.46
N TYR A 75 -3.18 -12.57 -6.61
CA TYR A 75 -3.17 -11.59 -5.54
C TYR A 75 -4.47 -10.81 -5.45
N ASP A 76 -4.98 -10.64 -4.23
CA ASP A 76 -5.86 -9.51 -3.92
C ASP A 76 -5.02 -8.23 -3.87
N ILE A 77 -5.56 -7.15 -4.44
CA ILE A 77 -4.81 -5.92 -4.71
C ILE A 77 -5.31 -4.81 -3.80
N VAL A 78 -4.39 -4.14 -3.10
CA VAL A 78 -4.65 -2.97 -2.26
C VAL A 78 -3.83 -1.80 -2.78
N ILE A 79 -4.42 -0.62 -2.85
CA ILE A 79 -3.70 0.63 -3.13
C ILE A 79 -3.42 1.34 -1.81
N TRP A 80 -2.17 1.73 -1.57
CA TRP A 80 -1.80 2.51 -0.38
C TRP A 80 -0.94 3.71 -0.75
N SER A 81 -1.51 4.91 -0.69
CA SER A 81 -0.81 6.17 -0.98
C SER A 81 -0.58 6.99 0.29
N ALA A 82 0.52 7.77 0.31
CA ALA A 82 0.78 8.77 1.34
C ALA A 82 0.00 10.09 1.14
N THR A 83 -1.01 10.08 0.28
CA THR A 83 -1.94 11.20 0.06
C THR A 83 -3.27 10.97 0.78
N GLY A 84 -4.19 11.93 0.77
CA GLY A 84 -5.55 11.74 1.32
C GLY A 84 -6.47 10.96 0.38
N MET A 85 -7.46 10.25 0.92
CA MET A 85 -8.38 9.37 0.17
C MET A 85 -8.95 9.98 -1.11
N LYS A 86 -9.38 11.25 -1.08
CA LYS A 86 -9.92 11.96 -2.26
C LYS A 86 -8.96 11.89 -3.46
N TRP A 87 -7.67 12.06 -3.23
CA TRP A 87 -6.66 12.03 -4.30
C TRP A 87 -6.43 10.63 -4.84
N ILE A 88 -6.53 9.61 -3.98
CA ILE A 88 -6.48 8.20 -4.41
C ILE A 88 -7.65 7.90 -5.34
N GLU A 89 -8.88 8.25 -4.93
CA GLU A 89 -10.08 8.01 -5.73
C GLU A 89 -10.01 8.71 -7.09
N VAL A 90 -9.55 9.97 -7.14
CA VAL A 90 -9.35 10.70 -8.39
C VAL A 90 -8.34 9.99 -9.30
N LYS A 91 -7.16 9.65 -8.78
CA LYS A 91 -6.11 8.98 -9.58
C LYS A 91 -6.56 7.62 -10.07
N MET A 92 -7.18 6.79 -9.22
CA MET A 92 -7.67 5.47 -9.63
C MET A 92 -8.77 5.55 -10.68
N ARG A 93 -9.59 6.61 -10.67
CA ARG A 93 -10.58 6.86 -11.72
C ARG A 93 -9.94 7.28 -13.03
N GLU A 94 -9.07 8.28 -12.98
CA GLU A 94 -8.41 8.85 -14.16
C GLU A 94 -7.49 7.85 -14.86
N LEU A 95 -6.88 6.92 -14.09
CA LEU A 95 -6.09 5.82 -14.62
C LEU A 95 -6.93 4.62 -15.05
N GLY A 96 -8.26 4.68 -15.01
CA GLY A 96 -9.12 3.56 -15.39
C GLY A 96 -9.01 2.33 -14.49
N VAL A 97 -8.43 2.46 -13.29
CA VAL A 97 -8.24 1.37 -12.32
C VAL A 97 -9.52 1.11 -11.53
N GLU A 98 -10.27 2.15 -11.16
CA GLU A 98 -11.45 2.06 -10.27
C GLU A 98 -12.55 1.13 -10.82
N LYS A 99 -12.76 1.13 -12.14
CA LYS A 99 -13.88 0.43 -12.80
C LYS A 99 -13.45 -0.57 -13.88
N ASN A 100 -12.23 -1.10 -13.77
CA ASN A 100 -11.75 -2.11 -14.72
C ASN A 100 -12.55 -3.43 -14.56
N THR A 101 -12.83 -4.12 -15.67
CA THR A 101 -13.57 -5.39 -15.65
C THR A 101 -12.69 -6.62 -15.46
N ASN A 102 -11.38 -6.50 -15.69
CA ASN A 102 -10.45 -7.63 -15.69
C ASN A 102 -9.86 -7.93 -14.30
N TYR A 103 -9.95 -6.97 -13.38
CA TYR A 103 -9.48 -7.12 -12.01
C TYR A 103 -10.32 -6.27 -11.06
N LYS A 104 -10.18 -6.51 -9.75
CA LYS A 104 -10.82 -5.69 -8.72
C LYS A 104 -9.79 -5.26 -7.68
N ILE A 105 -9.92 -4.02 -7.21
CA ILE A 105 -9.19 -3.56 -6.04
C ILE A 105 -9.98 -3.97 -4.79
N LEU A 106 -9.29 -4.46 -3.77
CA LEU A 106 -9.88 -4.90 -2.51
C LEU A 106 -10.33 -3.69 -1.68
N PHE A 107 -9.42 -2.74 -1.45
CA PHE A 107 -9.68 -1.45 -0.82
C PHE A 107 -8.50 -0.49 -1.03
N TYR A 108 -8.70 0.77 -0.63
CA TYR A 108 -7.67 1.80 -0.59
C TYR A 108 -7.26 2.11 0.85
N LEU A 109 -6.00 2.47 1.04
CA LEU A 109 -5.45 3.05 2.27
C LEU A 109 -4.78 4.38 1.95
N ASP A 110 -5.02 5.37 2.80
CA ASP A 110 -4.48 6.72 2.65
C ASP A 110 -3.45 7.04 3.74
N SER A 111 -2.98 8.28 3.77
CA SER A 111 -2.00 8.74 4.76
C SER A 111 -2.47 8.59 6.20
N SER A 112 -3.79 8.57 6.46
CA SER A 112 -4.30 8.41 7.82
C SER A 112 -4.20 6.97 8.36
N ALA A 113 -3.94 5.98 7.49
CA ALA A 113 -3.57 4.62 7.88
C ALA A 113 -2.08 4.48 8.26
N MET A 114 -1.24 5.48 7.92
CA MET A 114 0.18 5.48 8.22
C MET A 114 0.47 5.76 9.71
N ILE A 115 1.71 5.49 10.11
CA ILE A 115 2.23 5.84 11.44
C ILE A 115 3.56 6.58 11.31
N SER A 116 3.82 7.48 12.24
CA SER A 116 5.14 8.11 12.36
C SER A 116 6.05 7.29 13.26
N VAL A 117 7.26 6.99 12.80
CA VAL A 117 8.30 6.28 13.55
C VAL A 117 9.56 7.13 13.65
N HIS A 118 10.22 7.07 14.80
CA HIS A 118 11.50 7.76 14.98
C HIS A 118 12.66 6.81 14.69
N THR A 119 13.58 7.25 13.83
CA THR A 119 14.75 6.48 13.39
C THR A 119 16.02 7.28 13.63
N GLN A 120 17.12 6.61 13.96
CA GLN A 120 18.42 7.27 14.14
C GLN A 120 18.91 7.93 12.85
N ARG A 121 18.65 7.31 11.69
CA ARG A 121 19.17 7.77 10.39
C ARG A 121 18.34 8.89 9.75
N TYR A 122 17.01 8.84 9.90
CA TYR A 122 16.11 9.73 9.16
C TYR A 122 15.29 10.65 10.06
N GLY A 123 15.48 10.59 11.38
CA GLY A 123 14.62 11.28 12.33
C GLY A 123 13.20 10.70 12.31
N LEU A 124 12.20 11.57 12.47
CA LEU A 124 10.79 11.21 12.40
C LEU A 124 10.38 11.03 10.93
N VAL A 125 9.83 9.86 10.60
CA VAL A 125 9.34 9.53 9.25
C VAL A 125 8.00 8.82 9.33
N ASP A 126 7.13 9.06 8.36
CA ASP A 126 5.89 8.31 8.20
C ASP A 126 6.13 7.05 7.36
N VAL A 127 5.49 5.95 7.76
CA VAL A 127 5.62 4.64 7.13
C VAL A 127 4.25 4.00 6.92
N LYS A 128 4.20 3.01 6.02
CA LYS A 128 3.02 2.21 5.65
C LYS A 128 3.11 0.82 6.30
N PRO A 129 2.74 0.67 7.58
CA PRO A 129 2.91 -0.60 8.30
C PRO A 129 1.90 -1.65 7.82
N LEU A 130 2.35 -2.67 7.08
CA LEU A 130 1.50 -3.79 6.64
C LEU A 130 0.78 -4.51 7.80
N GLY A 131 1.30 -4.38 9.03
CA GLY A 131 0.63 -4.83 10.24
C GLY A 131 -0.77 -4.24 10.46
N VAL A 132 -1.09 -3.07 9.89
CA VAL A 132 -2.45 -2.52 9.91
C VAL A 132 -3.43 -3.40 9.12
N ILE A 133 -2.98 -3.94 7.98
CA ILE A 133 -3.78 -4.87 7.18
C ILE A 133 -3.86 -6.22 7.89
N TRP A 134 -2.72 -6.80 8.29
CA TRP A 134 -2.66 -8.12 8.95
C TRP A 134 -3.42 -8.17 10.29
N GLY A 135 -3.50 -7.03 10.99
CA GLY A 135 -4.30 -6.92 12.20
C GLY A 135 -5.80 -7.07 11.94
N LYS A 136 -6.28 -6.60 10.77
CA LYS A 136 -7.69 -6.58 10.36
C LYS A 136 -8.14 -7.79 9.55
N PHE A 137 -7.24 -8.37 8.75
CA PHE A 137 -7.52 -9.49 7.83
C PHE A 137 -6.58 -10.65 8.14
N LYS A 138 -7.14 -11.79 8.57
CA LYS A 138 -6.36 -12.94 9.07
C LYS A 138 -5.85 -13.84 7.95
N GLU A 139 -6.40 -13.72 6.75
CA GLU A 139 -5.91 -14.41 5.56
C GLU A 139 -4.56 -13.87 5.07
N TYR A 140 -4.15 -12.66 5.48
CA TYR A 140 -2.90 -12.03 5.06
C TYR A 140 -1.89 -11.90 6.20
N SER A 141 -0.63 -12.11 5.87
CA SER A 141 0.50 -11.99 6.79
C SER A 141 1.78 -11.69 6.01
N ALA A 142 2.90 -11.56 6.72
CA ALA A 142 4.22 -11.44 6.10
C ALA A 142 4.59 -12.62 5.18
N LYS A 143 3.93 -13.79 5.31
CA LYS A 143 4.24 -14.98 4.51
C LYS A 143 3.66 -14.95 3.09
N ASN A 144 2.63 -14.13 2.87
CA ASN A 144 1.87 -14.08 1.61
C ASN A 144 1.55 -12.65 1.14
N THR A 145 2.30 -11.66 1.63
CA THR A 145 2.13 -10.25 1.25
C THR A 145 3.40 -9.71 0.60
N ILE A 146 3.26 -8.96 -0.48
CA ILE A 146 4.32 -8.13 -1.05
C ILE A 146 3.80 -6.71 -1.31
N MET A 147 4.67 -5.73 -1.13
CA MET A 147 4.39 -4.31 -1.30
C MET A 147 5.35 -3.70 -2.31
N PHE A 148 4.85 -3.01 -3.33
CA PHE A 148 5.66 -2.24 -4.28
C PHE A 148 5.54 -0.75 -3.96
N ASP A 149 6.69 -0.10 -3.79
CA ASP A 149 6.78 1.32 -3.43
C ASP A 149 8.17 1.83 -3.81
N ASP A 150 8.27 2.97 -4.50
CA ASP A 150 9.54 3.57 -4.90
C ASP A 150 10.33 4.11 -3.68
N ILE A 151 9.63 4.44 -2.59
CA ILE A 151 10.20 4.98 -1.36
C ILE A 151 10.46 3.84 -0.37
N ARG A 152 11.73 3.41 -0.29
CA ARG A 152 12.19 2.38 0.67
C ARG A 152 11.79 2.64 2.13
N LYS A 153 11.64 3.91 2.52
CA LYS A 153 11.26 4.27 3.89
C LYS A 153 9.84 3.80 4.24
N ASN A 154 8.94 3.71 3.26
CA ASN A 154 7.54 3.38 3.49
C ASN A 154 7.35 1.99 4.12
N PHE A 155 8.23 1.04 3.83
CA PHE A 155 8.17 -0.32 4.37
C PHE A 155 9.22 -0.61 5.46
N LEU A 156 9.69 0.40 6.21
CA LEU A 156 10.63 0.22 7.32
C LEU A 156 10.12 -0.71 8.42
N MET A 157 8.80 -0.75 8.65
CA MET A 157 8.16 -1.64 9.62
C MET A 157 7.94 -3.07 9.09
N ASN A 158 8.22 -3.33 7.81
CA ASN A 158 8.04 -4.62 7.15
C ASN A 158 9.05 -4.77 5.99
N PRO A 159 10.37 -4.72 6.29
CA PRO A 159 11.41 -4.56 5.26
C PRO A 159 11.57 -5.77 4.34
N GLN A 160 11.13 -6.96 4.78
CA GLN A 160 11.18 -8.19 3.97
C GLN A 160 9.98 -8.34 3.02
N ASN A 161 8.97 -7.48 3.15
CA ASN A 161 7.76 -7.50 2.33
C ASN A 161 7.71 -6.35 1.33
N GLY A 162 8.69 -5.45 1.33
CA GLY A 162 8.77 -4.32 0.41
C GLY A 162 9.75 -4.58 -0.73
N LEU A 163 9.31 -4.35 -1.97
CA LEU A 163 10.14 -4.27 -3.16
C LEU A 163 10.21 -2.82 -3.61
N ARG A 164 11.42 -2.26 -3.67
CA ARG A 164 11.64 -0.92 -4.21
C ARG A 164 11.65 -0.99 -5.73
N ILE A 165 10.71 -0.33 -6.38
CA ILE A 165 10.59 -0.28 -7.84
C ILE A 165 11.18 1.00 -8.44
#